data_AF-A0A7C1Q0L3-F1
#
_entry.id   AF-A0A7C1Q0L3-F1
#
_cell.length_a   1.000
_cell.length_b   1.000
_cell.length_c   1.000
_cell.angle_alpha   90.00
_cell.angle_beta   90.00
_cell.angle_gamma   90.00
#
_symmetry.space_group_name_H-M   'P 1'
#
loop_
_entity.id
_entity.type
_entity.pdbx_description
1 polymer ?
#
loop_
_entity_poly.entity_id
_entity_poly.type
_entity_poly.pdbx_seq_one_letter_code
_entity_poly.pdbx_strand_id
1 'polypeptide(L)'
;MNTVKVEKDRLLKKLIVNRDSHRAEFLKAQKGFREEVIEQLDEALQDARNGKRINTCFKLPAPVDQTSDYDTAIEMLDWVVDDEIELTQQAFRQYILDDWHWKTDWTVSNSAYMAR
;
A
#
# COMPACT_ATOMS: atom_id res chain seq x y z
N MET A 1 14.18 21.63 -13.86
CA MET A 1 13.01 21.41 -14.73
C MET A 1 11.82 21.25 -13.81
N ASN A 2 10.83 22.15 -13.89
CA ASN A 2 9.79 22.25 -12.87
C ASN A 2 8.55 21.41 -13.22
N THR A 3 8.34 21.21 -14.52
CA THR A 3 7.23 20.44 -15.08
C THR A 3 7.68 19.60 -16.27
N VAL A 4 6.86 18.62 -16.64
CA VAL A 4 7.03 17.79 -17.84
C VAL A 4 5.68 17.48 -18.46
N LYS A 5 5.58 17.55 -19.78
CA LYS A 5 4.39 17.11 -20.50
C LYS A 5 4.42 15.61 -20.74
N VAL A 6 3.31 14.94 -20.50
CA VAL A 6 3.15 13.50 -20.72
C VAL A 6 1.81 13.21 -21.40
N GLU A 7 1.77 12.15 -22.17
CA GLU A 7 0.55 11.61 -22.77
C GLU A 7 -0.37 11.05 -21.67
N LYS A 8 -1.63 11.50 -21.66
CA LYS A 8 -2.66 11.11 -20.67
C LYS A 8 -2.84 9.60 -20.62
N ASP A 9 -3.05 8.96 -21.76
CA ASP A 9 -3.30 7.52 -21.87
C ASP A 9 -2.12 6.69 -21.35
N ARG A 10 -0.90 7.17 -21.60
CA ARG A 10 0.32 6.52 -21.10
C ARG A 10 0.41 6.64 -19.59
N LEU A 11 0.09 7.81 -19.03
CA LEU A 11 0.08 8.00 -17.58
C LEU A 11 -1.00 7.16 -16.90
N LEU A 12 -2.21 7.13 -17.46
CA LEU A 12 -3.34 6.36 -16.94
C LEU A 12 -2.99 4.87 -16.86
N LYS A 13 -2.43 4.30 -17.94
CA LYS A 13 -1.94 2.92 -17.95
C LYS A 13 -0.89 2.68 -16.87
N LYS A 14 0.04 3.61 -16.67
CA LYS A 14 1.08 3.49 -15.65
C LYS A 14 0.49 3.51 -14.23
N LEU A 15 -0.47 4.39 -13.94
CA LEU A 15 -1.15 4.46 -12.66
C LEU A 15 -1.97 3.20 -12.35
N ILE A 16 -2.69 2.66 -13.34
CA ILE A 16 -3.44 1.40 -13.18
C ILE A 16 -2.49 0.25 -12.81
N VAL A 17 -1.37 0.12 -13.52
CA VAL A 17 -0.35 -0.91 -13.21
C VAL A 17 0.21 -0.74 -11.79
N ASN A 18 0.54 0.50 -11.40
CA ASN A 18 1.07 0.77 -10.06
C ASN A 18 0.03 0.45 -8.97
N ARG A 19 -1.23 0.90 -9.16
CA ARG A 19 -2.36 0.61 -8.27
C ARG A 19 -2.55 -0.89 -8.06
N ASP A 20 -2.59 -1.65 -9.14
CA ASP A 20 -2.85 -3.09 -9.09
C ASP A 20 -1.69 -3.84 -8.39
N SER A 21 -0.44 -3.40 -8.62
CA SER A 21 0.73 -3.93 -7.88
C SER A 21 0.62 -3.64 -6.39
N HIS A 22 0.36 -2.37 -6.02
CA HIS A 22 0.17 -1.95 -4.62
C HIS A 22 -0.93 -2.76 -3.94
N ARG A 23 -2.09 -2.92 -4.59
CA ARG A 23 -3.22 -3.67 -4.05
C ARG A 23 -2.87 -5.15 -3.85
N ALA A 24 -2.16 -5.75 -4.80
CA ALA A 24 -1.73 -7.15 -4.68
C ALA A 24 -0.75 -7.34 -3.51
N GLU A 25 0.22 -6.44 -3.35
CA GLU A 25 1.20 -6.45 -2.26
C GLU A 25 0.51 -6.25 -0.90
N PHE A 26 -0.43 -5.30 -0.80
CA PHE A 26 -1.25 -5.10 0.38
C PHE A 26 -2.07 -6.36 0.74
N LEU A 27 -2.74 -6.98 -0.23
CA LEU A 27 -3.52 -8.20 0.04
C LEU A 27 -2.64 -9.36 0.53
N LYS A 28 -1.42 -9.47 0.00
CA LYS A 28 -0.43 -10.44 0.47
C LYS A 28 -0.02 -10.16 1.92
N ALA A 29 0.36 -8.91 2.22
CA ALA A 29 0.70 -8.49 3.58
C ALA A 29 -0.46 -8.68 4.56
N GLN A 30 -1.70 -8.38 4.13
CA GLN A 30 -2.91 -8.55 4.92
C GLN A 30 -3.18 -10.01 5.28
N LYS A 31 -2.84 -10.95 4.38
CA LYS A 31 -2.89 -12.40 4.66
C LYS A 31 -1.86 -12.78 5.72
N GLY A 32 -0.59 -12.42 5.53
CA GLY A 32 0.48 -12.73 6.48
C GLY A 32 0.26 -12.10 7.87
N PHE A 33 -0.32 -10.90 7.91
CA PHE A 33 -0.73 -10.25 9.17
C PHE A 33 -1.77 -11.07 9.93
N ARG A 34 -2.79 -11.59 9.23
CA ARG A 34 -3.82 -12.42 9.87
C ARG A 34 -3.23 -13.73 10.41
N GLU A 35 -2.33 -14.34 9.66
CA GLU A 35 -1.63 -15.56 10.09
C GLU A 35 -0.82 -15.31 11.36
N GLU A 36 -0.05 -14.22 11.43
CA GLU A 36 0.70 -13.84 12.64
C GLU A 36 -0.21 -13.49 13.82
N VAL A 37 -1.32 -12.79 13.59
CA VAL A 37 -2.31 -12.50 14.65
C VAL A 37 -2.87 -13.81 15.22
N ILE A 38 -3.22 -14.77 14.36
CA ILE A 38 -3.76 -16.06 14.81
C ILE A 38 -2.71 -16.84 15.61
N GLU A 39 -1.48 -16.90 15.13
CA GLU A 39 -0.38 -17.57 15.84
C GLU A 39 -0.16 -17.01 17.24
N GLN A 40 -0.07 -15.68 17.36
CA GLN A 40 0.09 -14.99 18.65
C GLN A 40 -1.09 -15.23 19.61
N LEU A 41 -2.31 -15.29 19.07
CA LEU A 41 -3.51 -15.61 19.86
C LEU A 41 -3.52 -17.06 20.33
N ASP A 42 -3.12 -18.00 19.48
CA ASP A 42 -3.06 -19.42 19.80
C ASP A 42 -2.01 -19.70 20.88
N GLU A 43 -0.83 -19.07 20.80
CA GLU A 43 0.20 -19.12 21.84
C GLU A 43 -0.32 -18.58 23.17
N ALA A 44 -0.94 -17.39 23.17
CA ALA A 44 -1.48 -16.78 24.38
C ALA A 44 -2.60 -17.64 25.00
N LEU A 45 -3.44 -18.27 24.17
CA LEU A 45 -4.48 -19.20 24.62
C LEU A 45 -3.87 -20.47 25.24
N GLN A 46 -2.80 -21.00 24.64
CA GLN A 46 -2.09 -22.16 25.17
C GLN A 46 -1.45 -21.83 26.53
N ASP A 47 -0.81 -20.66 26.66
CA ASP A 47 -0.22 -20.21 27.92
C ASP A 47 -1.29 -20.02 29.01
N ALA A 48 -2.45 -19.46 28.66
CA ALA A 48 -3.58 -19.33 29.57
C ALA A 48 -4.06 -20.69 30.10
N ARG A 49 -4.23 -21.66 29.21
CA ARG A 49 -4.66 -23.03 29.56
C ARG A 49 -3.65 -23.75 30.46
N ASN A 50 -2.37 -23.43 30.32
CA ASN A 50 -1.29 -24.03 31.10
C ASN A 50 -0.99 -23.27 32.41
N GLY A 51 -1.76 -22.23 32.74
CA GLY A 51 -1.53 -21.41 33.94
C GLY A 51 -0.23 -20.59 33.90
N LYS A 52 0.31 -20.33 32.70
CA LYS A 52 1.48 -19.47 32.50
C LYS A 52 1.07 -18.01 32.42
N ARG A 53 2.06 -17.11 32.48
CA ARG A 53 1.84 -15.68 32.25
C ARG A 53 1.37 -15.46 30.80
N ILE A 54 0.22 -14.82 30.65
CA ILE A 54 -0.40 -14.56 29.35
C ILE A 54 0.07 -13.20 28.83
N ASN A 55 0.45 -13.12 27.56
CA ASN A 55 0.56 -11.83 26.87
C ASN A 55 -0.82 -11.41 26.35
N THR A 56 -1.35 -10.28 26.84
CA THR A 56 -2.66 -9.75 26.43
C THR A 56 -2.57 -8.56 25.48
N CYS A 57 -1.36 -8.15 25.09
CA CYS A 57 -1.13 -7.00 24.22
C CYS A 57 -0.18 -7.38 23.08
N PHE A 58 -0.73 -7.43 21.86
CA PHE A 58 0.01 -7.76 20.65
C PHE A 58 0.32 -6.47 19.88
N LYS A 59 1.60 -6.14 19.73
CA LYS A 59 2.06 -4.96 18.98
C LYS A 59 2.39 -5.33 17.54
N LEU A 60 1.34 -5.61 16.78
CA LEU A 60 1.45 -5.95 15.36
C LEU A 60 0.94 -4.77 14.53
N PRO A 61 1.81 -4.03 13.81
CA PRO A 61 1.36 -2.93 12.95
C PRO A 61 0.47 -3.49 11.83
N ALA A 62 -0.76 -3.02 11.72
CA ALA A 62 -1.64 -3.46 10.64
C ALA A 62 -1.13 -2.94 9.28
N PRO A 63 -1.13 -3.79 8.23
CA PRO A 63 -0.94 -3.32 6.86
C PRO A 63 -1.92 -2.20 6.52
N VAL A 64 -1.44 -1.16 5.85
CA VAL A 64 -2.25 -0.01 5.43
C VAL A 64 -2.52 -0.11 3.93
N ASP A 65 -3.76 0.13 3.52
CA ASP A 65 -4.14 0.23 2.12
C ASP A 65 -4.26 1.69 1.69
N GLN A 66 -3.52 2.05 0.63
CA GLN A 66 -3.53 3.35 -0.02
C GLN A 66 -4.04 3.29 -1.47
N THR A 67 -4.78 2.25 -1.84
CA THR A 67 -5.37 2.09 -3.19
C THR A 67 -6.23 3.31 -3.57
N SER A 68 -6.89 3.95 -2.60
CA SER A 68 -7.74 5.13 -2.82
C SER A 68 -7.00 6.33 -3.41
N ASP A 69 -5.71 6.50 -3.12
CA ASP A 69 -4.92 7.61 -3.66
C ASP A 69 -4.70 7.45 -5.17
N TYR A 70 -4.48 6.21 -5.62
CA TYR A 70 -4.41 5.87 -7.03
C TYR A 70 -5.78 6.03 -7.69
N ASP A 71 -6.85 5.52 -7.05
CA ASP A 71 -8.21 5.63 -7.59
C ASP A 71 -8.58 7.11 -7.82
N THR A 72 -8.22 7.98 -6.88
CA THR A 72 -8.41 9.43 -7.02
C THR A 72 -7.61 10.00 -8.18
N ALA A 73 -6.34 9.65 -8.32
CA ALA A 73 -5.49 10.15 -9.42
C ALA A 73 -5.97 9.64 -10.80
N ILE A 74 -6.42 8.39 -10.87
CA ILE A 74 -7.00 7.78 -12.08
C ILE A 74 -8.29 8.49 -12.47
N GLU A 75 -9.20 8.70 -11.51
CA GLU A 75 -10.45 9.44 -11.74
C GLU A 75 -10.17 10.86 -12.23
N MET A 76 -9.24 11.57 -11.59
CA MET A 76 -8.84 12.91 -12.03
C MET A 76 -8.36 12.93 -13.49
N LEU A 77 -7.64 11.91 -13.93
CA LEU A 77 -7.19 11.81 -15.33
C LEU A 77 -8.32 11.48 -16.30
N ASP A 78 -9.33 10.72 -15.88
CA ASP A 78 -10.49 10.40 -16.72
C ASP A 78 -11.31 11.66 -17.05
N TRP A 79 -11.32 12.64 -16.14
CA TRP A 79 -11.94 13.95 -16.36
C TRP A 79 -11.11 14.90 -17.24
N VAL A 80 -9.84 14.58 -17.53
CA VAL A 80 -9.01 15.44 -18.39
C VAL A 80 -9.40 15.27 -19.86
N VAL A 81 -9.77 16.38 -20.49
CA VAL A 81 -10.17 16.41 -21.90
C VAL A 81 -8.99 16.40 -22.87
N ASP A 82 -7.84 16.93 -22.46
CA ASP A 82 -6.64 17.01 -23.29
C ASP A 82 -5.93 15.64 -23.42
N ASP A 83 -5.18 15.47 -24.51
CA ASP A 83 -4.35 14.28 -24.76
C ASP A 83 -3.00 14.34 -24.04
N GLU A 84 -2.54 15.55 -23.73
CA GLU A 84 -1.31 15.81 -22.99
C GLU A 84 -1.62 16.53 -21.68
N ILE A 85 -0.91 16.14 -20.62
CA ILE A 85 -1.00 16.81 -19.33
C ILE A 85 0.38 17.26 -18.86
N GLU A 86 0.41 18.37 -18.15
CA GLU A 86 1.63 18.88 -17.54
C GLU A 86 1.72 18.41 -16.08
N LEU A 87 2.74 17.62 -15.76
CA LEU A 87 3.00 17.15 -14.42
C LEU A 87 4.03 18.03 -13.73
N THR A 88 3.76 18.37 -12.48
CA THR A 88 4.79 18.91 -11.57
C THR A 88 5.81 17.82 -11.23
N GLN A 89 6.98 18.22 -10.73
CA GLN A 89 7.97 17.26 -10.23
C GLN A 89 7.40 16.29 -9.18
N GLN A 90 6.51 16.77 -8.30
CA GLN A 90 5.87 15.94 -7.29
C GLN A 90 4.91 14.92 -7.91
N ALA A 91 4.05 15.35 -8.83
CA ALA A 91 3.13 14.46 -9.53
C ALA A 91 3.89 13.42 -10.38
N PHE A 92 5.01 13.82 -10.98
CA PHE A 92 5.88 12.87 -11.70
C PHE A 92 6.44 11.79 -10.77
N ARG A 93 6.93 12.16 -9.58
CA ARG A 93 7.40 11.19 -8.59
C ARG A 93 6.30 10.22 -8.18
N GLN A 94 5.12 10.72 -7.85
CA GLN A 94 3.99 9.89 -7.40
C GLN A 94 3.45 9.00 -8.52
N TYR A 95 3.07 9.59 -9.65
CA TYR A 95 2.28 8.87 -10.66
C TYR A 95 3.14 8.03 -11.61
N ILE A 96 4.41 8.41 -11.83
CA ILE A 96 5.30 7.70 -12.76
C ILE A 96 6.32 6.87 -12.00
N LEU A 97 7.02 7.46 -11.03
CA LEU A 97 8.04 6.75 -10.23
C LEU A 97 7.44 5.93 -9.09
N ASP A 98 6.12 5.99 -8.91
CA ASP A 98 5.41 5.31 -7.84
C ASP A 98 5.90 5.72 -6.44
N ASP A 99 6.41 6.94 -6.30
CA ASP A 99 7.05 7.44 -5.09
C ASP A 99 6.08 8.37 -4.34
N TRP A 100 5.18 7.75 -3.58
CA TRP A 100 4.17 8.42 -2.76
C TRP A 100 4.73 8.81 -1.39
N HIS A 101 4.17 9.86 -0.80
CA HIS A 101 4.63 10.36 0.51
C HIS A 101 4.48 9.31 1.62
N TRP A 102 3.53 8.37 1.48
CA TRP A 102 3.27 7.29 2.43
C TRP A 102 4.10 6.03 2.17
N LYS A 103 4.86 5.95 1.06
CA LYS A 103 5.52 4.71 0.61
C LYS A 103 6.51 4.16 1.63
N THR A 104 7.23 5.04 2.33
CA THR A 104 8.16 4.63 3.39
C THR A 104 7.44 3.92 4.53
N ASP A 105 6.38 4.53 5.08
CA ASP A 105 5.62 3.96 6.20
C ASP A 105 4.86 2.69 5.78
N TRP A 106 4.35 2.69 4.54
CA TRP A 106 3.72 1.51 3.95
C TRP A 106 4.69 0.34 3.84
N THR A 107 5.93 0.60 3.39
CA THR A 107 6.97 -0.43 3.28
C THR A 107 7.25 -1.03 4.66
N VAL A 108 7.38 -0.22 5.70
CA VAL A 108 7.64 -0.69 7.07
C VAL A 108 6.49 -1.55 7.60
N SER A 109 5.24 -1.13 7.40
CA SER A 109 4.05 -1.85 7.91
C SER A 109 3.73 -3.14 7.12
N ASN A 110 3.99 -3.17 5.80
CA ASN A 110 3.59 -4.29 4.95
C ASN A 110 4.71 -5.34 4.81
N SER A 111 5.98 -4.92 4.72
CA SER A 111 7.11 -5.83 4.46
C SER A 111 7.29 -6.92 5.52
N ALA A 112 6.94 -6.64 6.77
CA ALA A 112 6.97 -7.61 7.87
C ALA A 112 6.11 -8.87 7.59
N TYR A 113 5.09 -8.74 6.74
CA TYR A 113 4.12 -9.80 6.48
C TYR A 113 4.21 -10.39 5.07
N MET A 114 4.95 -9.77 4.16
CA MET A 114 5.06 -10.24 2.77
C MET A 114 5.88 -11.53 2.61
N ALA A 115 6.71 -11.88 3.59
CA ALA A 115 7.55 -13.08 3.60
C ALA A 115 6.91 -14.29 4.30
N ARG A 116 5.72 -14.11 4.89
CA ARG A 116 4.88 -15.20 5.38
C ARG A 116 4.01 -15.77 4.26
#